data_AF-A0A061RRN9-F1
#
_entry.id   AF-A0A061RRN9-F1
#
_cell.length_a   1.000
_cell.length_b   1.000
_cell.length_c   1.000
_cell.angle_alpha   90.00
_cell.angle_beta   90.00
_cell.angle_gamma   90.00
#
_symmetry.space_group_name_H-M   'P 1'
#
loop_
_entity.id
_entity.type
_entity.pdbx_description
1 polymer ?
#
loop_
_entity_poly.entity_id
_entity_poly.type
_entity_poly.pdbx_seq_one_letter_code
_entity_poly.pdbx_strand_id
1 'polypeptide(L)' 'ASAANGRSEILGLTLWLLAERAKGGNSSYSVFLRTLPESTLTPLLWAEEERQMFLRGTSIQLEASQRASAVEEEWEELKR' A
#
# COMPACT_ATOMS: atom_id res chain seq x y z
N ALA A 1 -7.10 13.41 16.92
CA ALA A 1 -7.93 12.69 15.92
C ALA A 1 -7.12 11.49 15.44
N SER A 2 -7.72 10.32 15.21
CA SER A 2 -6.95 9.21 14.60
C SER A 2 -6.59 9.60 13.16
N ALA A 3 -5.42 9.17 12.67
CA ALA A 3 -4.96 9.48 11.31
C ALA A 3 -5.94 9.00 10.21
N ALA A 4 -6.88 8.11 10.54
CA ALA A 4 -7.90 7.57 9.65
C ALA A 4 -9.25 8.31 9.70
N ASN A 5 -9.45 9.27 10.61
CA ASN A 5 -10.76 9.90 10.80
C ASN A 5 -11.17 10.72 9.55
N GLY A 6 -12.30 10.35 8.93
CA GLY A 6 -12.79 10.98 7.69
C GLY A 6 -12.09 10.52 6.41
N ARG A 7 -11.21 9.51 6.48
CA ARG A 7 -10.56 8.89 5.32
C ARG A 7 -11.21 7.54 4.97
N SER A 8 -10.76 6.91 3.88
CA SER A 8 -11.31 5.64 3.41
C SER A 8 -11.14 4.50 4.43
N GLU A 9 -12.06 3.54 4.44
CA GLU A 9 -11.95 2.34 5.30
C GLU A 9 -10.69 1.53 4.99
N ILE A 10 -10.27 1.50 3.72
CA ILE A 10 -9.03 0.83 3.27
C ILE A 10 -7.81 1.45 3.93
N LEU A 11 -7.77 2.77 4.09
CA LEU A 11 -6.66 3.43 4.78
C LEU A 11 -6.65 3.09 6.27
N GLY A 12 -7.83 3.09 6.91
CA GLY A 12 -7.97 2.65 8.30
C GLY A 12 -7.45 1.22 8.51
N LEU A 13 -7.81 0.31 7.61
CA LEU A 13 -7.34 -1.06 7.62
C LEU A 13 -5.82 -1.16 7.38
N THR A 14 -5.29 -0.37 6.44
CA THR A 14 -3.84 -0.33 6.15
C THR A 14 -3.04 0.13 7.38
N LEU A 15 -3.47 1.21 8.02
CA LEU A 15 -2.84 1.73 9.24
C LEU A 15 -2.96 0.73 10.40
N TRP A 16 -4.09 0.05 10.54
CA TRP A 16 -4.28 -1.01 11.53
C TRP A 16 -3.33 -2.18 11.29
N LEU A 17 -3.19 -2.65 10.04
CA LEU A 17 -2.26 -3.72 9.66
C LEU A 17 -0.81 -3.34 9.99
N LEU A 18 -0.40 -2.11 9.69
CA LEU A 18 0.93 -1.59 10.03
C LEU A 18 1.15 -1.58 11.55
N ALA A 19 0.17 -1.10 12.32
CA ALA A 19 0.23 -1.09 13.77
C ALA A 19 0.30 -2.50 14.38
N GLU A 20 -0.47 -3.45 13.86
CA GLU A 20 -0.40 -4.85 14.32
C GLU A 20 0.94 -5.51 13.96
N ARG A 21 1.50 -5.23 12.76
CA ARG A 21 2.86 -5.69 12.41
C ARG A 21 3.92 -5.11 13.35
N ALA A 22 3.81 -3.84 13.72
CA ALA A 22 4.75 -3.20 14.64
C ALA A 22 4.74 -3.81 16.07
N LYS A 23 3.61 -4.39 16.50
CA LYS A 23 3.52 -5.13 17.77
C LYS A 23 4.29 -6.46 17.76
N GLY A 24 4.67 -6.97 16.58
CA GLY A 24 5.41 -8.21 16.44
C GLY A 24 4.69 -9.40 17.09
N GLY A 25 5.41 -10.19 17.89
CA GLY A 25 4.86 -11.35 18.60
C GLY A 25 3.77 -11.03 19.62
N ASN A 26 3.63 -9.76 20.04
CA ASN A 26 2.60 -9.32 20.98
C ASN A 26 1.25 -9.04 20.30
N SER A 27 1.17 -9.08 18.97
CA SER A 27 -0.10 -9.00 18.26
C SER A 27 -0.88 -10.31 18.41
N SER A 28 -2.16 -10.21 18.76
CA SER A 28 -3.10 -11.34 18.70
C SER A 28 -3.21 -11.94 17.30
N TYR A 29 -2.81 -11.20 16.26
CA TYR A 29 -2.81 -11.60 14.86
C TYR A 29 -1.43 -12.04 14.35
N SER A 30 -0.42 -12.13 15.23
CA SER A 30 0.97 -12.42 14.84
C SER A 30 1.14 -13.69 13.99
N VAL A 31 0.37 -14.75 14.26
CA VAL A 31 0.37 -15.99 13.47
C VAL A 31 -0.12 -15.74 12.04
N PHE A 32 -1.22 -15.01 11.89
CA PHE A 32 -1.78 -14.66 10.57
C PHE A 32 -0.87 -13.68 9.81
N LEU A 33 -0.35 -12.67 10.48
CA LEU A 33 0.52 -11.67 9.83
C LEU A 33 1.81 -12.30 9.28
N ARG A 34 2.30 -13.38 9.91
CA ARG A 34 3.45 -14.17 9.41
C ARG A 34 3.15 -14.97 8.14
N THR A 35 1.89 -15.24 7.82
CA THR A 35 1.53 -15.92 6.57
C THR A 35 1.38 -14.97 5.39
N LEU A 36 1.32 -13.66 5.65
CA LEU A 36 1.23 -12.66 4.58
C LEU A 36 2.60 -12.47 3.92
N PRO A 37 2.64 -12.34 2.59
CA PRO A 37 3.90 -12.05 1.91
C PRO A 37 4.40 -10.65 2.29
N GLU A 38 5.72 -10.45 2.18
CA GLU A 38 6.34 -9.14 2.40
C GLU A 38 5.99 -8.15 1.29
N SER A 39 5.86 -8.65 0.06
CA SER A 39 5.48 -7.87 -1.12
C SER A 39 4.64 -8.71 -2.08
N THR A 40 4.00 -8.06 -3.04
CA THR A 40 3.24 -8.74 -4.10
C THR A 40 3.86 -8.41 -5.47
N LEU A 41 3.48 -9.16 -6.50
CA LEU A 41 3.98 -8.94 -7.86
C LEU A 41 3.18 -7.86 -8.63
N THR A 42 2.53 -6.95 -7.90
CA THR A 42 1.72 -5.89 -8.51
C THR A 42 2.60 -4.85 -9.21
N PRO A 43 2.23 -4.38 -10.42
CA PRO A 43 2.94 -3.28 -11.09
C PRO A 43 2.97 -1.97 -10.30
N LEU A 44 2.11 -1.82 -9.29
CA LEU A 44 2.12 -0.67 -8.38
C LEU A 44 3.42 -0.58 -7.56
N LEU A 45 4.11 -1.71 -7.34
CA LEU A 45 5.35 -1.75 -6.57
C LEU A 45 6.60 -1.64 -7.45
N TRP A 46 6.45 -1.57 -8.77
CA TRP A 46 7.57 -1.42 -9.70
C TRP A 46 8.11 0.01 -9.67
N ALA A 47 9.32 0.22 -10.20
CA ALA A 47 9.78 1.57 -10.51
C ALA A 47 8.94 2.19 -11.65
N GLU A 48 8.90 3.52 -11.74
CA GLU A 48 8.13 4.19 -12.79
C GLU A 48 8.67 3.84 -14.18
N GLU A 49 9.98 3.73 -14.33
CA GLU A 49 10.62 3.34 -15.58
C GLU A 49 10.19 1.93 -16.03
N GLU A 50 10.07 1.00 -15.08
CA GLU A 50 9.61 -0.37 -15.34
C GLU A 50 8.14 -0.40 -15.76
N ARG A 51 7.27 0.36 -15.08
CA ARG A 51 5.86 0.50 -15.50
C ARG A 51 5.75 1.05 -16.92
N GLN A 52 6.47 2.13 -17.22
CA GLN A 52 6.43 2.77 -18.53
C GLN A 52 6.97 1.87 -19.63
N MET A 53 8.02 1.09 -19.35
CA MET A 53 8.62 0.17 -20.31
C MET A 53 7.74 -1.06 -20.55
N PHE A 54 7.35 -1.78 -19.51
CA PHE A 54 6.70 -3.09 -19.63
C PHE A 54 5.19 -3.01 -19.90
N LEU A 55 4.53 -1.94 -19.45
CA LEU A 55 3.09 -1.76 -19.69
C LEU A 55 2.78 -0.94 -20.94
N ARG A 56 3.80 -0.52 -21.70
CA ARG A 56 3.62 0.37 -22.85
C ARG A 56 2.57 -0.15 -23.83
N GLY A 57 1.55 0.67 -24.07
CA GLY A 57 0.48 0.36 -25.03
C GLY A 57 -0.57 -0.63 -24.52
N THR A 58 -0.47 -1.05 -23.26
CA THR A 58 -1.53 -1.79 -22.58
C THR A 58 -2.57 -0.84 -21.99
N SER A 59 -3.79 -1.33 -21.75
CA SER A 59 -4.83 -0.55 -21.08
C SER A 59 -4.52 -0.29 -19.60
N ILE A 60 -3.63 -1.07 -18.99
CA ILE A 60 -3.31 -0.99 -17.56
C ILE A 60 -2.19 0.00 -17.24
N GLN A 61 -1.49 0.52 -18.26
CA GLN A 61 -0.37 1.45 -18.08
C GLN A 61 -0.79 2.70 -17.29
N LEU A 62 -1.86 3.36 -17.76
CA LEU A 62 -2.34 4.60 -17.14
C LEU A 62 -2.86 4.34 -15.73
N GLU A 63 -3.64 3.27 -15.56
CA GLU A 63 -4.21 2.91 -14.26
C GLU A 63 -3.13 2.58 -13.23
N ALA A 64 -2.10 1.82 -13.61
CA ALA A 64 -1.01 1.46 -12.72
C ALA A 64 -0.21 2.69 -12.25
N SER A 65 0.16 3.60 -13.16
CA SER A 65 0.86 4.83 -12.78
C SER A 65 0.01 5.74 -11.91
N GLN A 66 -1.27 5.94 -12.25
CA GLN A 66 -2.18 6.78 -11.45
C GLN A 66 -2.38 6.25 -10.03
N ARG A 67 -2.58 4.94 -9.88
CA ARG A 67 -2.74 4.32 -8.56
C ARG A 67 -1.44 4.37 -7.75
N ALA A 68 -0.28 4.18 -8.38
CA ALA A 68 1.01 4.30 -7.69
C ALA A 68 1.22 5.73 -7.15
N SER A 69 1.02 6.75 -7.99
CA SER A 69 1.11 8.14 -7.57
C SER A 69 0.11 8.51 -6.48
N ALA A 70 -1.15 8.05 -6.58
CA ALA A 70 -2.16 8.32 -5.56
C ALA A 70 -1.79 7.74 -4.18
N VAL A 71 -1.17 6.56 -4.14
CA VAL A 71 -0.70 5.95 -2.89
C VAL A 71 0.47 6.74 -2.30
N GLU A 72 1.41 7.19 -3.13
CA GLU A 72 2.53 8.04 -2.70
C GLU A 72 2.03 9.38 -2.13
N GLU A 73 1.10 10.03 -2.82
CA GLU A 73 0.47 11.27 -2.36
C GLU A 73 -0.25 11.08 -1.01
N GLU A 74 -1.06 10.03 -0.88
CA GLU A 74 -1.77 9.72 0.38
C GLU A 74 -0.79 9.45 1.53
N TRP A 75 0.35 8.81 1.25
CA TRP A 75 1.41 8.60 2.23
C TRP A 75 2.11 9.90 2.64
N GLU A 76 2.43 10.78 1.69
CA GLU A 76 3.03 12.08 1.99
C GLU A 76 2.10 12.96 2.81
N GLU A 77 0.78 12.92 2.55
CA GLU A 77 -0.20 13.62 3.37
C GLU A 77 -0.26 13.10 4.81
N LEU A 78 -0.17 11.78 5.01
CA LEU A 78 -0.21 11.18 6.35
C LEU A 78 1.01 11.51 7.21
N LYS A 79 2.16 11.82 6.58
CA LYS A 79 3.40 12.20 7.27
C LYS A 79 3.42 13.66 7.72
N ARG A 80 2.54 14.52 7.20
CA ARG A 80 2.45 15.94 7.56
C ARG A 80 1.68 16.14 8.87
#